data_AF-A0A7X9TAH1-F1
#
_entry.id   AF-A0A7X9TAH1-F1
#
_cell.length_a   1.000
_cell.length_b   1.000
_cell.length_c   1.000
_cell.angle_alpha   90.00
_cell.angle_beta   90.00
_cell.angle_gamma   90.00
#
_symmetry.space_group_name_H-M   'P 1'
#
loop_
_entity.id
_entity.type
_entity.pdbx_description
1 polymer ?
#
loop_
_entity_poly.entity_id
_entity_poly.type
_entity_poly.pdbx_seq_one_letter_code
_entity_poly.pdbx_strand_id
1 'polypeptide(L)'
;MTDEKDQAPEQLVPLDQNSEDAVEDADASAVVDPDRFGRVAQGARAAVAADGVPGEGASRRPGRAVMAFVLVLALVACVAAAATYGAELWGGKTVPYVVGSTQEGAAGKIRGKGLAVKVALVASDDPEGTVVRTRPAAGTRTPAGGTVTVYVAKARVVPKVSGLQLGEAKKALRGAGARHFSIAYVASGAADGSVVATEPAEGAAFQASDTITIKVARPYTVPYVVGKTEADARAAVAEAGLVASVAYVRSDEDALTVVAADPAPGTTIERGATVTLQVSAPYPSDYHHLREYFDYKTHVTEFLRGEGFQLATSSTGDGGVARVLYASADKGNVTVTDTPFSHSFPKGSGTADVLASGAALPGIRLDFAGADLPADASSLDESAVRQLADLCGFTGMTQTLTQDQVVVPSNLRKSSARFVCAYGEMGDYCWSVLVVRDADRTRAAATCAPKSLYDAYDLGKFNNSICDMIACVDVYG
;
A
#
# COMPACT_ATOMS: atom_id res chain seq x y z
N MET A 1 -28.94 19.32 39.46
CA MET A 1 -29.62 18.54 38.40
C MET A 1 -28.53 17.87 37.57
N THR A 2 -28.12 16.65 37.89
CA THR A 2 -28.83 15.35 37.63
C THR A 2 -28.68 14.92 36.17
N ASP A 3 -28.25 13.71 35.84
CA ASP A 3 -27.47 12.69 36.59
C ASP A 3 -27.03 11.62 35.57
N GLU A 4 -26.26 10.62 36.00
CA GLU A 4 -26.04 9.34 35.29
C GLU A 4 -25.25 9.38 33.94
N LYS A 5 -24.34 8.45 33.61
CA LYS A 5 -23.20 7.76 34.27
C LYS A 5 -22.75 6.62 33.33
N ASP A 6 -21.44 6.41 33.21
CA ASP A 6 -20.73 5.24 32.63
C ASP A 6 -21.18 4.64 31.28
N GLN A 7 -20.25 4.63 30.32
CA GLN A 7 -19.77 3.36 29.72
C GLN A 7 -18.39 3.54 29.08
N ALA A 8 -17.39 2.83 29.61
CA ALA A 8 -16.05 2.69 29.02
C ALA A 8 -15.97 1.37 28.22
N PRO A 9 -15.13 1.27 27.18
CA PRO A 9 -15.03 0.04 26.38
C PRO A 9 -14.31 -1.09 27.13
N GLU A 10 -14.81 -2.32 26.95
CA GLU A 10 -14.34 -3.52 27.65
C GLU A 10 -12.86 -3.84 27.39
N GLN A 11 -12.09 -4.02 28.47
CA GLN A 11 -10.84 -4.76 28.44
C GLN A 11 -11.14 -6.26 28.60
N LEU A 12 -10.75 -7.06 27.60
CA LEU A 12 -10.65 -8.51 27.75
C LEU A 12 -9.30 -8.87 28.38
N VAL A 13 -9.33 -9.29 29.65
CA VAL A 13 -8.21 -9.92 30.37
C VAL A 13 -8.73 -11.19 31.09
N PRO A 14 -7.86 -12.08 31.58
CA PRO A 14 -7.87 -13.49 31.19
C PRO A 14 -8.71 -14.37 32.11
N LEU A 15 -8.95 -15.62 31.67
CA LEU A 15 -9.31 -16.71 32.58
C LEU A 15 -8.16 -17.70 32.65
N ASP A 16 -7.60 -17.82 33.84
CA ASP A 16 -6.51 -18.71 34.23
C ASP A 16 -7.01 -19.65 35.35
N GLN A 17 -6.39 -20.83 35.43
CA GLN A 17 -6.36 -21.78 36.55
C GLN A 17 -7.64 -22.37 37.20
N ASN A 18 -7.71 -23.70 37.06
CA ASN A 18 -7.91 -24.74 38.10
C ASN A 18 -8.68 -24.43 39.41
N SER A 19 -9.69 -25.27 39.62
CA SER A 19 -9.86 -26.14 40.81
C SER A 19 -10.61 -27.39 40.30
N GLU A 20 -10.22 -28.66 40.51
CA GLU A 20 -9.46 -29.34 41.57
C GLU A 20 -10.15 -29.37 42.94
N ASP A 21 -11.21 -30.18 43.02
CA ASP A 21 -11.42 -31.20 44.08
C ASP A 21 -11.31 -32.56 43.34
N ALA A 22 -10.44 -33.54 43.64
CA ALA A 22 -9.76 -33.94 44.88
C ALA A 22 -10.75 -34.56 45.91
N VAL A 23 -10.52 -35.70 46.56
CA VAL A 23 -9.37 -36.64 46.56
C VAL A 23 -9.85 -38.06 46.94
N GLU A 24 -8.97 -39.06 46.73
CA GLU A 24 -8.79 -40.28 47.57
C GLU A 24 -9.93 -41.33 47.68
N ASP A 25 -9.67 -42.64 47.75
CA ASP A 25 -8.38 -43.34 47.77
C ASP A 25 -8.46 -44.81 47.27
N ALA A 26 -7.29 -45.36 46.93
CA ALA A 26 -6.86 -46.78 46.97
C ALA A 26 -7.79 -47.91 46.41
N ASP A 27 -7.28 -49.05 45.90
CA ASP A 27 -5.95 -49.63 46.09
C ASP A 27 -5.47 -50.42 44.85
N ALA A 28 -4.21 -50.83 44.88
CA ALA A 28 -3.45 -51.30 43.74
C ALA A 28 -3.36 -52.83 43.59
N SER A 29 -2.60 -53.23 42.56
CA SER A 29 -1.86 -54.50 42.43
C SER A 29 -2.63 -55.79 42.08
N ALA A 30 -2.42 -56.21 40.83
CA ALA A 30 -1.72 -57.43 40.41
C ALA A 30 -1.85 -58.78 41.17
N VAL A 31 -1.68 -59.86 40.38
CA VAL A 31 -1.28 -61.25 40.75
C VAL A 31 -2.39 -62.30 41.01
N VAL A 32 -2.64 -63.11 39.97
CA VAL A 32 -2.65 -64.60 39.92
C VAL A 32 -3.41 -65.44 40.98
N ASP A 33 -4.39 -66.22 40.48
CA ASP A 33 -4.95 -67.51 41.01
C ASP A 33 -5.59 -67.53 42.42
N PRO A 34 -6.26 -68.64 42.85
CA PRO A 34 -6.95 -69.70 42.10
C PRO A 34 -8.40 -69.95 42.65
N ASP A 35 -8.99 -71.09 42.26
CA ASP A 35 -9.87 -71.93 43.09
C ASP A 35 -11.32 -71.50 43.46
N ARG A 36 -12.27 -72.25 42.85
CA ARG A 36 -13.13 -73.24 43.55
C ARG A 36 -14.49 -72.83 44.16
N PHE A 37 -15.53 -73.26 43.45
CA PHE A 37 -16.72 -74.01 43.93
C PHE A 37 -17.10 -74.02 45.43
N GLY A 38 -18.34 -73.57 45.72
CA GLY A 38 -19.15 -73.92 46.90
C GLY A 38 -20.02 -72.76 47.40
N ARG A 39 -21.22 -72.91 47.97
CA ARG A 39 -22.07 -74.08 48.25
C ARG A 39 -23.56 -73.65 48.40
N VAL A 40 -24.47 -74.54 47.98
CA VAL A 40 -25.62 -75.12 48.72
C VAL A 40 -26.49 -74.25 49.66
N ALA A 41 -27.79 -74.22 49.37
CA ALA A 41 -28.96 -74.44 50.26
C ALA A 41 -30.22 -74.55 49.37
N GLN A 42 -31.34 -75.23 49.63
CA GLN A 42 -31.85 -76.34 50.48
C GLN A 42 -33.09 -76.83 49.67
N GLY A 43 -33.66 -78.04 49.71
CA GLY A 43 -33.61 -79.16 50.65
C GLY A 43 -35.04 -79.72 50.81
N ALA A 44 -35.33 -80.93 50.34
CA ALA A 44 -36.57 -81.68 50.64
C ALA A 44 -36.31 -83.20 50.53
N ARG A 45 -36.93 -84.01 51.42
CA ARG A 45 -36.65 -85.45 51.62
C ARG A 45 -37.85 -86.33 51.28
N ALA A 46 -37.58 -87.53 50.75
CA ALA A 46 -38.10 -88.87 51.16
C ALA A 46 -37.66 -89.90 50.08
N ALA A 47 -36.86 -90.95 50.30
CA ALA A 47 -36.96 -92.11 51.23
C ALA A 47 -37.97 -93.20 50.75
N VAL A 48 -37.71 -94.52 50.77
CA VAL A 48 -36.51 -95.34 51.12
C VAL A 48 -36.70 -96.81 50.64
N ALA A 49 -35.61 -97.56 50.35
CA ALA A 49 -35.47 -99.05 50.27
C ALA A 49 -36.36 -99.85 49.27
N ALA A 50 -36.10 -101.10 48.86
CA ALA A 50 -34.92 -101.99 48.66
C ALA A 50 -35.44 -103.28 47.94
N ASP A 51 -34.73 -104.34 47.52
CA ASP A 51 -33.32 -104.77 47.51
C ASP A 51 -33.13 -105.83 46.37
N GLY A 52 -31.95 -106.47 46.21
CA GLY A 52 -31.79 -107.73 45.46
C GLY A 52 -30.58 -107.87 44.51
N VAL A 53 -29.86 -108.99 44.60
CA VAL A 53 -28.65 -109.41 43.83
C VAL A 53 -28.97 -110.72 43.04
N PRO A 54 -28.07 -111.40 42.29
CA PRO A 54 -26.96 -111.05 41.38
C PRO A 54 -27.17 -111.61 39.93
N GLY A 55 -26.20 -111.45 39.00
CA GLY A 55 -26.18 -112.24 37.75
C GLY A 55 -25.08 -111.89 36.74
N GLU A 56 -24.28 -112.89 36.32
CA GLU A 56 -23.21 -112.77 35.31
C GLU A 56 -23.70 -112.69 33.85
N GLY A 57 -22.92 -112.04 32.98
CA GLY A 57 -23.19 -112.01 31.54
C GLY A 57 -22.08 -111.35 30.72
N ALA A 58 -21.14 -112.14 30.20
CA ALA A 58 -20.01 -111.63 29.42
C ALA A 58 -20.37 -111.28 27.96
N SER A 59 -19.79 -110.20 27.40
CA SER A 59 -19.32 -110.21 26.01
C SER A 59 -18.22 -109.18 25.73
N ARG A 60 -17.15 -109.60 25.05
CA ARG A 60 -16.10 -108.72 24.48
C ARG A 60 -16.53 -108.31 23.06
N ARG A 61 -16.65 -107.02 22.71
CA ARG A 61 -16.71 -106.55 21.30
C ARG A 61 -16.02 -105.18 21.07
N PRO A 62 -15.43 -104.92 19.88
CA PRO A 62 -14.50 -103.81 19.65
C PRO A 62 -15.18 -102.55 19.08
N GLY A 63 -15.65 -101.64 19.95
CA GLY A 63 -16.27 -100.36 19.52
C GLY A 63 -15.42 -99.10 19.76
N ARG A 64 -14.77 -99.00 20.93
CA ARG A 64 -14.08 -97.77 21.36
C ARG A 64 -12.81 -97.45 20.56
N ALA A 65 -12.05 -98.47 20.15
CA ALA A 65 -10.85 -98.28 19.32
C ALA A 65 -11.20 -97.76 17.92
N VAL A 66 -12.28 -98.25 17.30
CA VAL A 66 -12.75 -97.79 15.98
C VAL A 66 -13.23 -96.34 16.06
N MET A 67 -14.00 -95.98 17.09
CA MET A 67 -14.46 -94.59 17.27
C MET A 67 -13.31 -93.61 17.54
N ALA A 68 -12.32 -94.00 18.35
CA ALA A 68 -11.11 -93.20 18.55
C ALA A 68 -10.30 -93.04 17.24
N PHE A 69 -10.17 -94.10 16.45
CA PHE A 69 -9.49 -94.07 15.15
C PHE A 69 -10.21 -93.16 14.13
N VAL A 70 -11.55 -93.19 14.10
CA VAL A 70 -12.35 -92.28 13.26
C VAL A 70 -12.22 -90.82 13.71
N LEU A 71 -12.20 -90.52 15.01
CA LEU A 71 -11.97 -89.17 15.52
C LEU A 71 -10.56 -88.66 15.22
N VAL A 72 -9.54 -89.51 15.34
CA VAL A 72 -8.16 -89.17 14.95
C VAL A 72 -8.07 -88.95 13.44
N LEU A 73 -8.70 -89.78 12.61
CA LEU A 73 -8.77 -89.57 11.16
C LEU A 73 -9.53 -88.29 10.79
N ALA A 74 -10.63 -87.97 11.47
CA ALA A 74 -11.35 -86.72 11.26
C ALA A 74 -10.52 -85.49 11.66
N LEU A 75 -9.77 -85.57 12.77
CA LEU A 75 -8.86 -84.51 13.20
C LEU A 75 -7.68 -84.36 12.22
N VAL A 76 -7.08 -85.46 11.76
CA VAL A 76 -6.04 -85.46 10.71
C VAL A 76 -6.58 -84.90 9.40
N ALA A 77 -7.81 -85.24 9.00
CA ALA A 77 -8.48 -84.69 7.83
C ALA A 77 -8.78 -83.19 7.99
N CYS A 78 -9.19 -82.73 9.17
CA CYS A 78 -9.39 -81.31 9.45
C CYS A 78 -8.06 -80.54 9.48
N VAL A 79 -7.00 -81.10 10.05
CA VAL A 79 -5.64 -80.53 10.03
C VAL A 79 -5.10 -80.49 8.60
N ALA A 80 -5.29 -81.55 7.81
CA ALA A 80 -4.92 -81.58 6.39
C ALA A 80 -5.73 -80.57 5.57
N ALA A 81 -7.04 -80.45 5.81
CA ALA A 81 -7.91 -79.45 5.17
C ALA A 81 -7.47 -78.02 5.53
N ALA A 82 -7.22 -77.74 6.80
CA ALA A 82 -6.72 -76.44 7.27
C ALA A 82 -5.33 -76.11 6.72
N ALA A 83 -4.41 -77.08 6.71
CA ALA A 83 -3.07 -76.92 6.17
C ALA A 83 -3.08 -76.70 4.64
N THR A 84 -3.87 -77.47 3.89
CA THR A 84 -4.00 -77.31 2.43
C THR A 84 -4.77 -76.05 2.04
N TYR A 85 -5.73 -75.60 2.85
CA TYR A 85 -6.39 -74.31 2.70
C TYR A 85 -5.46 -73.15 3.04
N GLY A 86 -4.62 -73.27 4.07
CA GLY A 86 -3.55 -72.32 4.39
C GLY A 86 -2.47 -72.25 3.30
N ALA A 87 -2.13 -73.39 2.68
CA ALA A 87 -1.20 -73.50 1.56
C ALA A 87 -1.76 -73.00 0.21
N GLU A 88 -2.96 -72.41 0.19
CA GLU A 88 -3.61 -71.86 -1.00
C GLU A 88 -3.80 -72.88 -2.15
N LEU A 89 -3.89 -74.18 -1.82
CA LEU A 89 -4.12 -75.26 -2.80
C LEU A 89 -5.58 -75.31 -3.29
N TRP A 90 -6.51 -74.76 -2.49
CA TRP A 90 -7.93 -74.63 -2.81
C TRP A 90 -8.50 -73.35 -2.18
N GLY A 91 -9.68 -72.90 -2.62
CA GLY A 91 -10.34 -71.70 -2.09
C GLY A 91 -9.73 -70.35 -2.49
N GLY A 92 -8.98 -70.26 -3.59
CA GLY A 92 -8.42 -69.00 -4.11
C GLY A 92 -7.07 -68.60 -3.53
N LYS A 93 -6.64 -67.37 -3.82
CA LYS A 93 -5.31 -66.80 -3.55
C LYS A 93 -5.41 -65.51 -2.73
N THR A 94 -4.50 -65.32 -1.79
CA THR A 94 -4.46 -64.15 -0.91
C THR A 94 -3.77 -62.98 -1.61
N VAL A 95 -4.37 -61.79 -1.54
CA VAL A 95 -3.74 -60.57 -2.08
C VAL A 95 -2.48 -60.25 -1.27
N PRO A 96 -1.28 -60.21 -1.88
CA PRO A 96 -0.05 -59.91 -1.16
C PRO A 96 0.00 -58.44 -0.72
N TYR A 97 0.73 -58.15 0.36
CA TYR A 97 1.02 -56.77 0.75
C TYR A 97 2.02 -56.15 -0.22
N VAL A 98 1.60 -55.08 -0.90
CA VAL A 98 2.37 -54.38 -1.94
C VAL A 98 2.35 -52.86 -1.80
N VAL A 99 1.75 -52.31 -0.75
CA VAL A 99 1.76 -50.87 -0.46
C VAL A 99 3.22 -50.40 -0.26
N GLY A 100 3.56 -49.23 -0.79
CA GLY A 100 4.93 -48.71 -0.85
C GLY A 100 5.86 -49.38 -1.86
N SER A 101 5.44 -50.45 -2.55
CA SER A 101 6.20 -51.02 -3.68
C SER A 101 5.99 -50.18 -4.95
N THR A 102 6.93 -50.26 -5.90
CA THR A 102 6.72 -49.71 -7.26
C THR A 102 5.58 -50.44 -7.98
N GLN A 103 4.92 -49.77 -8.92
CA GLN A 103 3.86 -50.35 -9.76
C GLN A 103 4.28 -51.70 -10.38
N GLU A 104 5.49 -51.79 -10.93
CA GLU A 104 5.99 -53.02 -11.56
C GLU A 104 6.26 -54.13 -10.54
N GLY A 105 6.91 -53.81 -9.42
CA GLY A 105 7.19 -54.78 -8.35
C GLY A 105 5.90 -55.32 -7.71
N ALA A 106 4.90 -54.45 -7.51
CA ALA A 106 3.57 -54.83 -7.06
C ALA A 106 2.85 -55.74 -8.08
N ALA A 107 2.87 -55.36 -9.36
CA ALA A 107 2.27 -56.16 -10.42
C ALA A 107 2.94 -57.54 -10.56
N GLY A 108 4.27 -57.61 -10.43
CA GLY A 108 5.03 -58.87 -10.40
C GLY A 108 4.62 -59.77 -9.23
N LYS A 109 4.58 -59.23 -8.00
CA LYS A 109 4.14 -59.98 -6.80
C LYS A 109 2.71 -60.51 -6.91
N ILE A 110 1.78 -59.73 -7.44
CA ILE A 110 0.36 -60.13 -7.60
C ILE A 110 0.21 -61.18 -8.72
N ARG A 111 0.85 -60.98 -9.88
CA ARG A 111 0.83 -61.96 -10.98
C ARG A 111 1.50 -63.28 -10.59
N GLY A 112 2.59 -63.22 -9.82
CA GLY A 112 3.25 -64.41 -9.25
C GLY A 112 2.36 -65.22 -8.29
N LYS A 113 1.32 -64.62 -7.71
CA LYS A 113 0.28 -65.32 -6.94
C LYS A 113 -0.85 -65.92 -7.80
N GLY A 114 -0.83 -65.73 -9.13
CA GLY A 114 -1.89 -66.18 -10.03
C GLY A 114 -3.13 -65.28 -10.02
N LEU A 115 -2.96 -63.98 -9.73
CA LEU A 115 -4.01 -62.97 -9.73
C LEU A 115 -3.79 -61.96 -10.86
N ALA A 116 -4.88 -61.43 -11.42
CA ALA A 116 -4.83 -60.39 -12.44
C ALA A 116 -4.64 -59.00 -11.79
N VAL A 117 -4.02 -58.07 -12.53
CA VAL A 117 -3.68 -56.73 -12.04
C VAL A 117 -4.32 -55.67 -12.94
N LYS A 118 -5.10 -54.77 -12.34
CA LYS A 118 -5.57 -53.53 -12.95
C LYS A 118 -4.92 -52.34 -12.24
N VAL A 119 -4.37 -51.39 -12.98
CA VAL A 119 -3.79 -50.17 -12.40
C VAL A 119 -4.81 -49.03 -12.45
N ALA A 120 -4.87 -48.22 -11.39
CA ALA A 120 -5.62 -46.97 -11.34
C ALA A 120 -4.74 -45.88 -10.70
N LEU A 121 -4.64 -44.70 -11.32
CA LEU A 121 -3.87 -43.59 -10.74
C LEU A 121 -4.71 -42.81 -9.73
N VAL A 122 -4.13 -42.47 -8.58
CA VAL A 122 -4.76 -41.65 -7.54
C VAL A 122 -3.81 -40.51 -7.15
N ALA A 123 -4.35 -39.30 -6.99
CA ALA A 123 -3.57 -38.17 -6.49
C ALA A 123 -3.18 -38.43 -5.03
N SER A 124 -1.89 -38.53 -4.74
CA SER A 124 -1.35 -38.79 -3.41
C SER A 124 -0.17 -37.88 -3.11
N ASP A 125 0.21 -37.85 -1.84
CA ASP A 125 1.42 -37.20 -1.33
C ASP A 125 2.62 -38.17 -1.32
N ASP A 126 2.37 -39.46 -1.57
CA ASP A 126 3.38 -40.52 -1.75
C ASP A 126 4.20 -40.32 -3.05
N PRO A 127 5.43 -40.84 -3.15
CA PRO A 127 6.24 -40.76 -4.37
C PRO A 127 5.55 -41.35 -5.60
N GLU A 128 5.63 -40.68 -6.73
CA GLU A 128 4.96 -41.08 -7.97
C GLU A 128 5.39 -42.50 -8.42
N GLY A 129 4.43 -43.29 -8.90
CA GLY A 129 4.67 -44.68 -9.30
C GLY A 129 4.68 -45.70 -8.14
N THR A 130 4.54 -45.27 -6.89
CA THR A 130 4.38 -46.17 -5.73
C THR A 130 2.92 -46.59 -5.51
N VAL A 131 2.69 -47.76 -4.91
CA VAL A 131 1.34 -48.25 -4.60
C VAL A 131 0.86 -47.68 -3.27
N VAL A 132 -0.23 -46.91 -3.32
CA VAL A 132 -0.90 -46.34 -2.14
C VAL A 132 -1.82 -47.36 -1.46
N ARG A 133 -2.59 -48.12 -2.25
CA ARG A 133 -3.53 -49.14 -1.74
C ARG A 133 -3.95 -50.15 -2.81
N THR A 134 -4.52 -51.28 -2.38
CA THR A 134 -5.15 -52.27 -3.28
C THR A 134 -6.64 -52.44 -3.00
N ARG A 135 -7.39 -52.93 -3.99
CA ARG A 135 -8.77 -53.42 -3.83
C ARG A 135 -8.94 -54.73 -4.63
N PRO A 136 -9.20 -55.89 -3.99
CA PRO A 136 -9.31 -56.10 -2.55
C PRO A 136 -8.04 -55.73 -1.76
N ALA A 137 -8.20 -55.49 -0.46
CA ALA A 137 -7.08 -55.13 0.42
C ALA A 137 -6.12 -56.30 0.60
N ALA A 138 -4.86 -56.03 0.95
CA ALA A 138 -3.89 -57.07 1.29
C ALA A 138 -4.43 -58.01 2.39
N GLY A 139 -4.10 -59.30 2.31
CA GLY A 139 -4.67 -60.33 3.19
C GLY A 139 -6.08 -60.81 2.80
N THR A 140 -6.79 -60.11 1.90
CA THR A 140 -8.10 -60.58 1.41
C THR A 140 -7.91 -61.76 0.46
N ARG A 141 -8.72 -62.81 0.62
CA ARG A 141 -8.72 -63.98 -0.28
C ARG A 141 -9.59 -63.71 -1.52
N THR A 142 -9.02 -63.95 -2.70
CA THR A 142 -9.63 -63.65 -4.01
C THR A 142 -9.65 -64.94 -4.85
N PRO A 143 -10.65 -65.18 -5.71
CA PRO A 143 -10.63 -66.31 -6.64
C PRO A 143 -9.35 -66.34 -7.50
N ALA A 144 -8.89 -67.53 -7.89
CA ALA A 144 -7.75 -67.66 -8.81
C ALA A 144 -8.04 -66.95 -10.14
N GLY A 145 -7.06 -66.21 -10.68
CA GLY A 145 -7.26 -65.33 -11.83
C GLY A 145 -8.04 -64.04 -11.55
N GLY A 146 -8.56 -63.85 -10.33
CA GLY A 146 -9.32 -62.65 -9.96
C GLY A 146 -8.49 -61.37 -10.00
N THR A 147 -9.16 -60.24 -10.27
CA THR A 147 -8.51 -58.95 -10.50
C THR A 147 -8.31 -58.15 -9.21
N VAL A 148 -7.06 -57.82 -8.91
CA VAL A 148 -6.70 -56.81 -7.90
C VAL A 148 -6.50 -55.47 -8.59
N THR A 149 -7.24 -54.45 -8.16
CA THR A 149 -6.98 -53.07 -8.56
C THR A 149 -5.93 -52.46 -7.65
N VAL A 150 -4.81 -52.04 -8.24
CA VAL A 150 -3.67 -51.39 -7.59
C VAL A 150 -3.81 -49.89 -7.82
N TYR A 151 -3.92 -49.12 -6.73
CA TYR A 151 -3.98 -47.67 -6.78
C TYR A 151 -2.57 -47.11 -6.63
N VAL A 152 -2.07 -46.49 -7.70
CA VAL A 152 -0.71 -45.98 -7.81
C VAL A 152 -0.73 -44.46 -7.64
N ALA A 153 0.22 -43.93 -6.87
CA ALA A 153 0.40 -42.51 -6.64
C ALA A 153 0.75 -41.79 -7.94
N LYS A 154 0.05 -40.69 -8.21
CA LYS A 154 0.46 -39.61 -9.11
C LYS A 154 0.49 -38.31 -8.31
N ALA A 155 1.29 -37.35 -8.76
CA ALA A 155 1.34 -36.03 -8.15
C ALA A 155 -0.06 -35.34 -8.16
N ARG A 156 -0.33 -34.53 -7.13
CA ARG A 156 -1.37 -33.49 -7.22
C ARG A 156 -0.84 -32.37 -8.09
N VAL A 157 -1.68 -31.80 -8.95
CA VAL A 157 -1.32 -30.64 -9.78
C VAL A 157 -2.32 -29.53 -9.59
N VAL A 158 -1.86 -28.29 -9.59
CA VAL A 158 -2.73 -27.11 -9.46
C VAL A 158 -3.66 -27.06 -10.68
N PRO A 159 -4.99 -27.19 -10.54
CA PRO A 159 -5.91 -27.08 -11.65
C PRO A 159 -5.93 -25.64 -12.22
N LYS A 160 -6.36 -25.49 -13.47
CA LYS A 160 -6.62 -24.18 -14.05
C LYS A 160 -7.74 -23.46 -13.29
N VAL A 161 -7.44 -22.31 -12.70
CA VAL A 161 -8.36 -21.49 -11.89
C VAL A 161 -8.30 -20.01 -12.25
N SER A 162 -7.38 -19.59 -13.11
CA SER A 162 -7.28 -18.21 -13.60
C SER A 162 -8.55 -17.80 -14.34
N GLY A 163 -9.07 -16.61 -14.02
CA GLY A 163 -10.36 -16.09 -14.48
C GLY A 163 -11.58 -16.55 -13.68
N LEU A 164 -11.47 -17.56 -12.80
CA LEU A 164 -12.55 -17.94 -11.89
C LEU A 164 -12.68 -16.95 -10.74
N GLN A 165 -13.89 -16.83 -10.17
CA GLN A 165 -14.09 -16.10 -8.92
C GLN A 165 -13.43 -16.84 -7.74
N LEU A 166 -12.93 -16.08 -6.76
CA LEU A 166 -12.17 -16.61 -5.61
C LEU A 166 -12.85 -17.80 -4.90
N GLY A 167 -14.19 -17.77 -4.77
CA GLY A 167 -14.96 -18.87 -4.17
C GLY A 167 -14.90 -20.17 -4.97
N GLU A 168 -14.98 -20.07 -6.29
CA GLU A 168 -14.92 -21.20 -7.23
C GLU A 168 -13.51 -21.75 -7.35
N ALA A 169 -12.50 -20.87 -7.46
CA ALA A 169 -11.10 -21.25 -7.43
C ALA A 169 -10.75 -22.04 -6.16
N LYS A 170 -11.12 -21.54 -4.98
CA LYS A 170 -10.96 -22.27 -3.70
C LYS A 170 -11.67 -23.63 -3.70
N LYS A 171 -12.84 -23.76 -4.35
CA LYS A 171 -13.55 -25.04 -4.48
C LYS A 171 -12.80 -26.01 -5.39
N ALA A 172 -12.29 -25.55 -6.53
CA ALA A 172 -11.49 -26.35 -7.47
C ALA A 172 -10.17 -26.83 -6.84
N LEU A 173 -9.43 -25.94 -6.16
CA LEU A 173 -8.18 -26.28 -5.48
C LEU A 173 -8.40 -27.31 -4.35
N ARG A 174 -9.46 -27.15 -3.54
CA ARG A 174 -9.87 -28.17 -2.55
C ARG A 174 -10.21 -29.51 -3.20
N GLY A 175 -10.86 -29.49 -4.37
CA GLY A 175 -11.13 -30.69 -5.17
C GLY A 175 -9.87 -31.42 -5.65
N ALA A 176 -8.78 -30.70 -5.89
CA ALA A 176 -7.46 -31.28 -6.19
C ALA A 176 -6.71 -31.78 -4.94
N GLY A 177 -7.19 -31.45 -3.74
CA GLY A 177 -6.64 -31.89 -2.46
C GLY A 177 -5.85 -30.82 -1.69
N ALA A 178 -5.86 -29.57 -2.13
CA ALA A 178 -5.24 -28.46 -1.39
C ALA A 178 -6.01 -28.14 -0.10
N ARG A 179 -5.27 -27.98 1.00
CA ARG A 179 -5.85 -27.71 2.33
C ARG A 179 -5.62 -26.29 2.82
N HIS A 180 -4.49 -25.68 2.44
CA HIS A 180 -4.05 -24.37 2.94
C HIS A 180 -4.04 -23.34 1.80
N PHE A 181 -4.52 -22.13 2.09
CA PHE A 181 -4.66 -21.04 1.12
C PHE A 181 -4.14 -19.73 1.71
N SER A 182 -3.32 -19.02 0.94
CA SER A 182 -3.03 -17.60 1.17
C SER A 182 -3.72 -16.76 0.09
N ILE A 183 -4.07 -15.52 0.39
CA ILE A 183 -4.71 -14.60 -0.57
C ILE A 183 -3.83 -13.36 -0.66
N ALA A 184 -3.33 -13.09 -1.86
CA ALA A 184 -2.67 -11.83 -2.19
C ALA A 184 -3.57 -11.05 -3.16
N TYR A 185 -3.80 -9.77 -2.92
CA TYR A 185 -4.52 -8.93 -3.86
C TYR A 185 -3.54 -8.18 -4.75
N VAL A 186 -3.84 -8.10 -6.04
CA VAL A 186 -2.99 -7.44 -7.04
C VAL A 186 -3.85 -6.52 -7.90
N ALA A 187 -3.37 -5.29 -8.15
CA ALA A 187 -4.03 -4.37 -9.07
C ALA A 187 -3.99 -4.96 -10.50
N SER A 188 -5.16 -5.09 -11.13
CA SER A 188 -5.32 -5.80 -12.40
C SER A 188 -6.57 -5.30 -13.15
N GLY A 189 -6.53 -5.35 -14.48
CA GLY A 189 -7.69 -5.11 -15.35
C GLY A 189 -8.58 -6.35 -15.55
N ALA A 190 -8.28 -7.45 -14.85
CA ALA A 190 -9.18 -8.59 -14.76
C ALA A 190 -10.40 -8.25 -13.88
N ALA A 191 -11.51 -8.97 -14.07
CA ALA A 191 -12.73 -8.75 -13.30
C ALA A 191 -12.48 -8.80 -11.78
N ASP A 192 -13.08 -7.88 -11.03
CA ASP A 192 -12.87 -7.79 -9.58
C ASP A 192 -13.21 -9.11 -8.86
N GLY A 193 -12.39 -9.48 -7.89
CA GLY A 193 -12.48 -10.76 -7.16
C GLY A 193 -12.06 -12.01 -7.96
N SER A 194 -11.76 -11.90 -9.26
CA SER A 194 -11.27 -13.04 -10.07
C SER A 194 -9.80 -13.39 -9.78
N VAL A 195 -9.43 -14.65 -9.98
CA VAL A 195 -8.05 -15.11 -9.81
C VAL A 195 -7.21 -14.74 -11.04
N VAL A 196 -6.14 -14.00 -10.82
CA VAL A 196 -5.15 -13.63 -11.85
C VAL A 196 -4.11 -14.73 -12.04
N ALA A 197 -3.65 -15.33 -10.94
CA ALA A 197 -2.67 -16.41 -10.93
C ALA A 197 -2.65 -17.14 -9.58
N THR A 198 -1.94 -18.27 -9.50
CA THR A 198 -1.62 -18.96 -8.25
C THR A 198 -0.11 -19.14 -8.09
N GLU A 199 0.34 -19.36 -6.85
CA GLU A 199 1.68 -19.84 -6.51
C GLU A 199 1.53 -21.05 -5.55
N PRO A 200 1.93 -22.28 -5.93
CA PRO A 200 2.50 -22.68 -7.22
C PRO A 200 1.60 -22.39 -8.43
N ALA A 201 2.22 -22.21 -9.59
CA ALA A 201 1.53 -21.92 -10.85
C ALA A 201 0.61 -23.07 -11.33
N GLU A 202 -0.30 -22.77 -12.25
CA GLU A 202 -1.19 -23.78 -12.84
C GLU A 202 -0.41 -24.94 -13.48
N GLY A 203 -0.84 -26.17 -13.23
CA GLY A 203 -0.16 -27.39 -13.66
C GLY A 203 1.06 -27.79 -12.82
N ALA A 204 1.58 -26.92 -11.95
CA ALA A 204 2.67 -27.29 -11.04
C ALA A 204 2.22 -28.35 -10.02
N ALA A 205 3.16 -29.20 -9.61
CA ALA A 205 2.91 -30.20 -8.57
C ALA A 205 2.86 -29.57 -7.18
N PHE A 206 2.04 -30.12 -6.27
CA PHE A 206 1.94 -29.67 -4.88
C PHE A 206 1.59 -30.83 -3.92
N GLN A 207 1.94 -30.69 -2.65
CA GLN A 207 1.57 -31.59 -1.55
C GLN A 207 0.34 -31.07 -0.81
N ALA A 208 -0.47 -31.94 -0.20
CA ALA A 208 -1.69 -31.52 0.51
C ALA A 208 -1.44 -30.52 1.66
N SER A 209 -0.23 -30.51 2.24
CA SER A 209 0.25 -29.59 3.26
C SER A 209 0.68 -28.21 2.72
N ASP A 210 0.92 -28.08 1.42
CA ASP A 210 1.45 -26.84 0.84
C ASP A 210 0.38 -25.73 0.89
N THR A 211 0.85 -24.49 1.08
CA THR A 211 -0.02 -23.32 1.03
C THR A 211 -0.03 -22.75 -0.38
N ILE A 212 -1.17 -22.88 -1.06
CA ILE A 212 -1.36 -22.27 -2.37
C ILE A 212 -1.74 -20.80 -2.17
N THR A 213 -0.90 -19.89 -2.64
CA THR A 213 -1.20 -18.46 -2.68
C THR A 213 -2.03 -18.15 -3.91
N ILE A 214 -3.20 -17.55 -3.72
CA ILE A 214 -4.12 -17.14 -4.78
C ILE A 214 -3.96 -15.64 -4.97
N LYS A 215 -3.51 -15.21 -6.16
CA LYS A 215 -3.40 -13.80 -6.54
C LYS A 215 -4.73 -13.35 -7.14
N VAL A 216 -5.45 -12.49 -6.43
CA VAL A 216 -6.81 -12.04 -6.76
C VAL A 216 -6.77 -10.63 -7.31
N ALA A 217 -7.49 -10.39 -8.41
CA ALA A 217 -7.64 -9.09 -9.03
C ALA A 217 -8.34 -8.12 -8.07
N ARG A 218 -7.83 -6.89 -8.01
CA ARG A 218 -8.56 -5.69 -7.61
C ARG A 218 -8.46 -4.66 -8.72
N PRO A 219 -9.47 -3.80 -8.90
CA PRO A 219 -9.38 -2.67 -9.83
C PRO A 219 -8.21 -1.74 -9.50
N TYR A 220 -7.73 -1.01 -10.49
CA TYR A 220 -6.90 0.17 -10.24
C TYR A 220 -7.78 1.28 -9.67
N THR A 221 -7.28 1.98 -8.66
CA THR A 221 -7.98 3.09 -8.01
C THR A 221 -7.06 4.29 -7.90
N VAL A 222 -7.60 5.50 -8.12
CA VAL A 222 -6.82 6.74 -7.95
C VAL A 222 -6.37 6.86 -6.49
N PRO A 223 -5.06 6.98 -6.19
CA PRO A 223 -4.56 7.13 -4.83
C PRO A 223 -4.96 8.49 -4.23
N TYR A 224 -5.00 8.58 -2.90
CA TYR A 224 -5.19 9.87 -2.23
C TYR A 224 -3.91 10.70 -2.29
N VAL A 225 -3.96 11.79 -3.06
CA VAL A 225 -2.82 12.66 -3.39
C VAL A 225 -3.06 14.15 -3.13
N VAL A 226 -4.30 14.55 -2.82
CA VAL A 226 -4.62 15.94 -2.44
C VAL A 226 -3.90 16.30 -1.14
N GLY A 227 -3.30 17.49 -1.08
CA GLY A 227 -2.47 17.96 0.03
C GLY A 227 -1.06 17.37 0.06
N LYS A 228 -0.63 16.60 -0.96
CA LYS A 228 0.77 16.17 -1.12
C LYS A 228 1.52 17.11 -2.06
N THR A 229 2.85 17.10 -1.97
CA THR A 229 3.69 17.72 -3.00
C THR A 229 3.48 17.06 -4.36
N GLU A 230 3.70 17.79 -5.45
CA GLU A 230 3.64 17.24 -6.80
C GLU A 230 4.54 16.00 -6.97
N ALA A 231 5.73 16.02 -6.39
CA ALA A 231 6.69 14.91 -6.46
C ALA A 231 6.13 13.64 -5.80
N ASP A 232 5.61 13.75 -4.58
CA ASP A 232 5.02 12.63 -3.83
C ASP A 232 3.72 12.12 -4.49
N ALA A 233 2.94 13.03 -5.08
CA ALA A 233 1.72 12.68 -5.80
C ALA A 233 2.02 11.93 -7.10
N ARG A 234 3.00 12.39 -7.90
CA ARG A 234 3.48 11.68 -9.09
C ARG A 234 4.02 10.30 -8.74
N ALA A 235 4.79 10.18 -7.66
CA ALA A 235 5.29 8.90 -7.17
C ALA A 235 4.14 7.95 -6.79
N ALA A 236 3.18 8.40 -5.99
CA ALA A 236 2.03 7.60 -5.58
C ALA A 236 1.14 7.14 -6.76
N VAL A 237 0.95 8.00 -7.78
CA VAL A 237 0.21 7.64 -9.01
C VAL A 237 1.00 6.60 -9.83
N ALA A 238 2.32 6.73 -9.93
CA ALA A 238 3.16 5.74 -10.62
C ALA A 238 3.20 4.39 -9.89
N GLU A 239 3.28 4.37 -8.55
CA GLU A 239 3.19 3.16 -7.72
C GLU A 239 1.84 2.46 -7.87
N ALA A 240 0.75 3.22 -8.03
CA ALA A 240 -0.57 2.68 -8.35
C ALA A 240 -0.67 2.07 -9.77
N GLY A 241 0.38 2.18 -10.60
CA GLY A 241 0.37 1.70 -11.99
C GLY A 241 -0.41 2.60 -12.95
N LEU A 242 -0.54 3.87 -12.60
CA LEU A 242 -1.28 4.91 -13.33
C LEU A 242 -0.29 5.98 -13.88
N VAL A 243 -0.79 6.89 -14.72
CA VAL A 243 0.04 7.94 -15.35
C VAL A 243 -0.36 9.31 -14.78
N ALA A 244 0.61 10.06 -14.23
CA ALA A 244 0.35 11.41 -13.73
C ALA A 244 0.51 12.47 -14.84
N SER A 245 -0.56 13.19 -15.14
CA SER A 245 -0.52 14.49 -15.81
C SER A 245 -0.59 15.60 -14.76
N VAL A 246 0.01 16.77 -15.01
CA VAL A 246 -0.07 17.93 -14.10
C VAL A 246 -0.58 19.14 -14.87
N ALA A 247 -1.54 19.83 -14.27
CA ALA A 247 -1.98 21.16 -14.66
C ALA A 247 -1.78 22.10 -13.46
N TYR A 248 -1.02 23.17 -13.63
CA TYR A 248 -0.90 24.20 -12.61
C TYR A 248 -2.15 25.09 -12.60
N VAL A 249 -2.66 25.39 -11.42
CA VAL A 249 -3.85 26.21 -11.19
C VAL A 249 -3.57 27.23 -10.09
N ARG A 250 -4.20 28.41 -10.18
CA ARG A 250 -4.18 29.39 -9.07
C ARG A 250 -4.90 28.80 -7.86
N SER A 251 -4.28 28.86 -6.70
CA SER A 251 -4.82 28.40 -5.42
C SER A 251 -4.19 29.18 -4.28
N ASP A 252 -4.82 29.13 -3.11
CA ASP A 252 -4.30 29.68 -1.85
C ASP A 252 -3.48 28.63 -1.06
N GLU A 253 -3.34 27.42 -1.61
CA GLU A 253 -2.50 26.32 -1.08
C GLU A 253 -1.01 26.53 -1.39
N ASP A 254 -0.13 25.96 -0.56
CA ASP A 254 1.33 26.02 -0.73
C ASP A 254 1.78 25.65 -2.15
N ALA A 255 2.78 26.38 -2.67
CA ALA A 255 3.33 26.17 -4.01
C ALA A 255 3.72 24.71 -4.28
N LEU A 256 3.39 24.18 -5.46
CA LEU A 256 3.62 22.78 -5.86
C LEU A 256 2.85 21.72 -5.04
N THR A 257 1.84 22.11 -4.26
CA THR A 257 0.92 21.18 -3.58
C THR A 257 -0.25 20.79 -4.49
N VAL A 258 -0.65 19.51 -4.49
CA VAL A 258 -1.83 19.04 -5.24
C VAL A 258 -3.11 19.50 -4.57
N VAL A 259 -3.89 20.30 -5.28
CA VAL A 259 -5.17 20.85 -4.79
C VAL A 259 -6.37 19.97 -5.17
N ALA A 260 -6.28 19.26 -6.31
CA ALA A 260 -7.29 18.31 -6.77
C ALA A 260 -6.69 17.24 -7.69
N ALA A 261 -7.42 16.16 -7.93
CA ALA A 261 -7.08 15.16 -8.93
C ALA A 261 -8.33 14.72 -9.70
N ASP A 262 -8.18 14.50 -11.01
CA ASP A 262 -9.23 14.00 -11.90
C ASP A 262 -8.73 12.78 -12.70
N PRO A 263 -9.39 11.60 -12.61
CA PRO A 263 -10.54 11.29 -11.76
C PRO A 263 -10.25 11.42 -10.26
N ALA A 264 -11.29 11.65 -9.46
CA ALA A 264 -11.16 11.91 -8.03
C ALA A 264 -10.54 10.71 -7.26
N PRO A 265 -9.82 10.95 -6.15
CA PRO A 265 -9.28 9.89 -5.30
C PRO A 265 -10.31 8.82 -4.91
N GLY A 266 -9.89 7.56 -4.93
CA GLY A 266 -10.76 6.39 -4.70
C GLY A 266 -11.57 5.93 -5.92
N THR A 267 -11.62 6.71 -7.01
CA THR A 267 -12.30 6.30 -8.25
C THR A 267 -11.60 5.09 -8.88
N THR A 268 -12.39 4.07 -9.26
CA THR A 268 -11.93 2.91 -10.04
C THR A 268 -11.65 3.34 -11.49
N ILE A 269 -10.46 3.04 -12.01
CA ILE A 269 -10.05 3.37 -13.38
C ILE A 269 -9.33 2.20 -14.06
N GLU A 270 -9.08 2.32 -15.36
CA GLU A 270 -8.35 1.31 -16.15
C GLU A 270 -6.83 1.36 -15.95
N ARG A 271 -6.16 0.26 -16.28
CA ARG A 271 -4.69 0.16 -16.15
C ARG A 271 -3.98 1.25 -16.97
N GLY A 272 -3.07 1.99 -16.34
CA GLY A 272 -2.28 3.01 -17.03
C GLY A 272 -3.09 4.20 -17.53
N ALA A 273 -4.35 4.35 -17.08
CA ALA A 273 -5.12 5.55 -17.32
C ALA A 273 -4.46 6.78 -16.66
N THR A 274 -4.70 7.94 -17.25
CA THR A 274 -4.11 9.21 -16.80
C THR A 274 -4.93 9.81 -15.66
N VAL A 275 -4.26 10.20 -14.58
CA VAL A 275 -4.79 11.05 -13.51
C VAL A 275 -4.21 12.45 -13.71
N THR A 276 -5.07 13.44 -13.92
CA THR A 276 -4.70 14.85 -13.99
C THR A 276 -4.66 15.42 -12.58
N LEU A 277 -3.46 15.72 -12.10
CA LEU A 277 -3.23 16.43 -10.86
C LEU A 277 -3.36 17.93 -11.13
N GLN A 278 -4.24 18.61 -10.40
CA GLN A 278 -4.27 20.05 -10.33
C GLN A 278 -3.34 20.47 -9.19
N VAL A 279 -2.32 21.29 -9.50
CA VAL A 279 -1.24 21.65 -8.58
C VAL A 279 -1.25 23.16 -8.37
N SER A 280 -1.06 23.62 -7.14
CA SER A 280 -0.94 25.05 -6.82
C SER A 280 0.24 25.65 -7.59
N ALA A 281 -0.06 26.65 -8.43
CA ALA A 281 0.91 27.26 -9.33
C ALA A 281 2.06 27.91 -8.54
N PRO A 282 3.32 27.68 -8.92
CA PRO A 282 4.47 28.22 -8.21
C PRO A 282 4.80 29.66 -8.65
N TYR A 283 3.79 30.48 -8.93
CA TYR A 283 3.94 31.78 -9.58
C TYR A 283 3.12 32.88 -8.90
N PRO A 284 3.60 34.14 -8.91
CA PRO A 284 2.77 35.30 -8.62
C PRO A 284 1.50 35.31 -9.48
N SER A 285 0.43 35.85 -8.92
CA SER A 285 -0.89 35.83 -9.53
C SER A 285 -1.10 36.89 -10.60
N ASP A 286 -0.29 37.94 -10.59
CA ASP A 286 -0.12 38.95 -11.63
C ASP A 286 1.30 39.55 -11.53
N TYR A 287 1.85 40.10 -12.62
CA TYR A 287 3.19 40.68 -12.62
C TYR A 287 3.30 41.99 -11.82
N HIS A 288 2.18 42.66 -11.56
CA HIS A 288 2.12 43.82 -10.67
C HIS A 288 2.24 43.45 -9.18
N HIS A 289 1.93 42.21 -8.80
CA HIS A 289 1.82 41.77 -7.40
C HIS A 289 3.21 41.55 -6.74
N LEU A 290 3.98 42.62 -6.61
CA LEU A 290 5.40 42.60 -6.21
C LEU A 290 5.68 41.91 -4.86
N ARG A 291 4.71 41.84 -3.95
CA ARG A 291 4.88 41.06 -2.71
C ARG A 291 4.95 39.56 -2.99
N GLU A 292 4.11 39.01 -3.87
CA GLU A 292 4.00 37.55 -4.08
C GLU A 292 5.31 36.94 -4.65
N TYR A 293 6.12 37.73 -5.35
CA TYR A 293 7.46 37.33 -5.82
C TYR A 293 8.39 36.82 -4.71
N PHE A 294 8.19 37.24 -3.46
CA PHE A 294 8.97 36.77 -2.31
C PHE A 294 8.51 35.41 -1.78
N ASP A 295 7.32 34.92 -2.15
CA ASP A 295 6.86 33.56 -1.80
C ASP A 295 7.28 32.56 -2.91
N TYR A 296 7.39 33.02 -4.16
CA TYR A 296 7.69 32.20 -5.35
C TYR A 296 9.12 32.36 -5.90
N LYS A 297 10.10 32.63 -5.03
CA LYS A 297 11.47 33.08 -5.42
C LYS A 297 12.17 32.25 -6.50
N THR A 298 11.97 30.93 -6.52
CA THR A 298 12.64 29.99 -7.45
C THR A 298 12.08 30.02 -8.87
N HIS A 299 10.90 30.61 -9.09
CA HIS A 299 10.17 30.55 -10.37
C HIS A 299 9.95 31.92 -11.03
N VAL A 300 10.47 33.00 -10.43
CA VAL A 300 10.29 34.39 -10.89
C VAL A 300 10.67 34.59 -12.36
N THR A 301 11.80 34.05 -12.84
CA THR A 301 12.15 34.21 -14.26
C THR A 301 11.21 33.45 -15.20
N GLU A 302 10.80 32.24 -14.83
CA GLU A 302 9.92 31.41 -15.65
C GLU A 302 8.55 32.09 -15.82
N PHE A 303 8.01 32.60 -14.71
CA PHE A 303 6.81 33.44 -14.69
C PHE A 303 6.95 34.68 -15.58
N LEU A 304 7.97 35.51 -15.36
CA LEU A 304 8.17 36.75 -16.10
C LEU A 304 8.34 36.51 -17.61
N ARG A 305 8.99 35.42 -18.02
CA ARG A 305 9.11 35.02 -19.43
C ARG A 305 7.77 34.56 -20.01
N GLY A 306 6.96 33.84 -19.24
CA GLY A 306 5.58 33.49 -19.61
C GLY A 306 4.71 34.74 -19.83
N GLU A 307 4.89 35.75 -18.97
CA GLU A 307 4.27 37.07 -19.07
C GLU A 307 4.84 37.96 -20.20
N GLY A 308 5.83 37.50 -20.96
CA GLY A 308 6.39 38.20 -22.13
C GLY A 308 7.60 39.09 -21.84
N PHE A 309 8.05 39.20 -20.58
CA PHE A 309 9.27 39.93 -20.25
C PHE A 309 10.52 39.17 -20.72
N GLN A 310 11.52 39.91 -21.19
CA GLN A 310 12.81 39.41 -21.64
C GLN A 310 13.91 39.75 -20.65
N LEU A 311 14.79 38.79 -20.37
CA LEU A 311 15.97 39.01 -19.52
C LEU A 311 16.94 39.97 -20.24
N ALA A 312 17.04 41.20 -19.76
CA ALA A 312 17.84 42.25 -20.39
C ALA A 312 19.29 42.31 -19.86
N THR A 313 19.48 42.04 -18.57
CA THR A 313 20.80 41.93 -17.94
C THR A 313 20.69 41.22 -16.59
N SER A 314 21.76 40.52 -16.20
CA SER A 314 21.82 39.72 -14.98
C SER A 314 23.24 39.75 -14.39
N SER A 315 23.33 39.91 -13.07
CA SER A 315 24.59 39.82 -12.32
C SER A 315 24.33 39.51 -10.84
N THR A 316 25.29 38.88 -10.18
CA THR A 316 25.26 38.68 -8.73
C THR A 316 25.96 39.86 -8.05
N GLY A 317 25.29 40.49 -7.10
CA GLY A 317 25.87 41.51 -6.22
C GLY A 317 26.63 40.91 -5.03
N ASP A 318 27.14 41.78 -4.17
CA ASP A 318 27.81 41.39 -2.93
C ASP A 318 26.86 40.57 -2.03
N GLY A 319 27.40 39.57 -1.32
CA GLY A 319 26.59 38.68 -0.48
C GLY A 319 25.69 37.70 -1.24
N GLY A 320 25.79 37.59 -2.57
CA GLY A 320 25.02 36.62 -3.36
C GLY A 320 23.61 37.09 -3.77
N VAL A 321 23.34 38.41 -3.68
CA VAL A 321 22.06 38.99 -4.09
C VAL A 321 21.92 39.05 -5.61
N ALA A 322 20.70 38.85 -6.11
CA ALA A 322 20.38 39.00 -7.52
C ALA A 322 20.28 40.49 -7.90
N ARG A 323 20.97 40.89 -8.96
CA ARG A 323 20.80 42.17 -9.67
C ARG A 323 20.40 41.85 -11.10
N VAL A 324 19.09 41.82 -11.36
CA VAL A 324 18.50 41.33 -12.62
C VAL A 324 17.44 42.30 -13.14
N LEU A 325 17.47 42.56 -14.44
CA LEU A 325 16.48 43.38 -15.15
C LEU A 325 15.75 42.54 -16.19
N TYR A 326 14.43 42.54 -16.10
CA TYR A 326 13.51 41.99 -17.09
C TYR A 326 12.75 43.15 -17.75
N ALA A 327 12.73 43.20 -19.08
CA ALA A 327 12.11 44.28 -19.84
C ALA A 327 11.00 43.73 -20.73
N SER A 328 9.86 44.42 -20.79
CA SER A 328 8.83 44.22 -21.80
C SER A 328 8.61 45.52 -22.58
N ALA A 329 8.19 45.39 -23.84
CA ALA A 329 7.90 46.54 -24.71
C ALA A 329 6.59 47.26 -24.32
N ASP A 330 5.65 46.53 -23.70
CA ASP A 330 4.28 46.95 -23.37
C ASP A 330 3.98 46.98 -21.86
N LYS A 331 4.69 46.17 -21.05
CA LYS A 331 4.52 46.04 -19.58
C LYS A 331 5.61 46.70 -18.72
N GLY A 332 6.53 47.46 -19.34
CA GLY A 332 7.58 48.17 -18.61
C GLY A 332 8.74 47.28 -18.16
N ASN A 333 9.32 47.55 -16.99
CA ASN A 333 10.52 46.85 -16.50
C ASN A 333 10.35 46.31 -15.08
N VAL A 334 10.66 45.03 -14.88
CA VAL A 334 10.78 44.42 -13.54
C VAL A 334 12.26 44.28 -13.20
N THR A 335 12.68 44.85 -12.07
CA THR A 335 14.06 44.86 -11.60
C THR A 335 14.15 44.21 -10.22
N VAL A 336 14.94 43.15 -10.10
CA VAL A 336 15.34 42.55 -8.82
C VAL A 336 16.69 43.13 -8.42
N THR A 337 16.77 43.77 -7.25
CA THR A 337 17.98 44.48 -6.79
C THR A 337 17.91 44.78 -5.30
N ASP A 338 19.09 44.91 -4.68
CA ASP A 338 19.32 45.39 -3.31
C ASP A 338 19.04 46.89 -3.12
N THR A 339 18.80 47.62 -4.21
CA THR A 339 18.44 49.05 -4.21
C THR A 339 17.14 49.34 -4.99
N PRO A 340 16.00 48.69 -4.67
CA PRO A 340 14.78 48.76 -5.49
C PRO A 340 14.18 50.17 -5.55
N PHE A 341 14.46 50.99 -4.55
CA PHE A 341 14.11 52.40 -4.47
C PHE A 341 14.89 53.32 -5.43
N SER A 342 15.89 52.82 -6.17
CA SER A 342 16.63 53.60 -7.16
C SER A 342 16.13 53.31 -8.57
N HIS A 343 15.82 54.34 -9.36
CA HIS A 343 15.58 54.20 -10.80
C HIS A 343 16.88 53.90 -11.58
N SER A 344 18.05 54.14 -10.96
CA SER A 344 19.35 53.89 -11.57
C SER A 344 19.80 52.46 -11.31
N PHE A 345 19.52 51.58 -12.27
CA PHE A 345 19.96 50.19 -12.24
C PHE A 345 21.32 49.99 -12.95
N PRO A 346 22.35 49.45 -12.28
CA PRO A 346 23.65 49.19 -12.89
C PRO A 346 23.56 48.05 -13.91
N LYS A 347 23.81 48.36 -15.18
CA LYS A 347 23.78 47.36 -16.27
C LYS A 347 24.96 46.39 -16.13
N GLY A 348 24.68 45.16 -15.70
CA GLY A 348 25.63 44.05 -15.74
C GLY A 348 25.90 43.57 -17.16
N SER A 349 27.02 42.87 -17.35
CA SER A 349 27.41 42.23 -18.62
C SER A 349 27.00 40.76 -18.73
N GLY A 350 26.37 40.20 -17.69
CA GLY A 350 25.96 38.79 -17.65
C GLY A 350 24.61 38.54 -18.34
N THR A 351 24.55 37.41 -19.06
CA THR A 351 23.33 36.85 -19.66
C THR A 351 22.85 35.58 -18.96
N ALA A 352 23.67 35.00 -18.07
CA ALA A 352 23.28 33.89 -17.22
C ALA A 352 22.30 34.37 -16.15
N ASP A 353 21.18 33.70 -16.02
CA ASP A 353 20.11 34.03 -15.07
C ASP A 353 20.53 33.64 -13.64
N VAL A 354 20.96 34.62 -12.85
CA VAL A 354 21.44 34.37 -11.49
C VAL A 354 20.28 34.07 -10.53
N LEU A 355 19.07 34.58 -10.80
CA LEU A 355 17.90 34.37 -9.95
C LEU A 355 17.39 32.93 -10.06
N ALA A 356 17.27 32.40 -11.29
CA ALA A 356 16.99 30.98 -11.50
C ALA A 356 18.16 30.08 -11.05
N SER A 357 19.37 30.62 -10.90
CA SER A 357 20.53 29.93 -10.30
C SER A 357 20.56 29.98 -8.76
N GLY A 358 19.52 30.53 -8.11
CA GLY A 358 19.39 30.57 -6.66
C GLY A 358 20.03 31.77 -5.95
N ALA A 359 20.40 32.84 -6.67
CA ALA A 359 20.77 34.10 -6.04
C ALA A 359 19.60 34.68 -5.24
N ALA A 360 19.89 35.34 -4.11
CA ALA A 360 18.84 35.84 -3.22
C ALA A 360 18.03 36.96 -3.89
N LEU A 361 16.72 37.04 -3.60
CA LEU A 361 15.83 38.14 -4.00
C LEU A 361 15.74 39.15 -2.83
N PRO A 362 16.55 40.24 -2.83
CA PRO A 362 16.59 41.20 -1.72
C PRO A 362 15.46 42.25 -1.77
N GLY A 363 14.98 42.56 -2.97
CA GLY A 363 14.10 43.69 -3.26
C GLY A 363 13.66 43.64 -4.72
N ILE A 364 12.48 44.16 -5.02
CA ILE A 364 11.92 44.20 -6.37
C ILE A 364 11.29 45.57 -6.67
N ARG A 365 11.40 45.98 -7.92
CA ARG A 365 10.86 47.21 -8.49
C ARG A 365 10.14 46.90 -9.81
N LEU A 366 8.97 47.50 -10.02
CA LEU A 366 8.30 47.60 -11.32
C LEU A 366 8.32 49.07 -11.74
N ASP A 367 8.98 49.39 -12.86
CA ASP A 367 8.76 50.65 -13.57
C ASP A 367 7.63 50.41 -14.59
N PHE A 368 6.44 50.96 -14.32
CA PHE A 368 5.23 50.72 -15.10
C PHE A 368 5.36 51.20 -16.56
N ALA A 369 4.67 50.53 -17.49
CA ALA A 369 4.49 51.09 -18.80
C ALA A 369 3.54 52.30 -18.76
N GLY A 370 3.63 53.17 -19.78
CA GLY A 370 2.71 54.30 -19.90
C GLY A 370 1.23 53.91 -20.06
N ALA A 371 0.96 52.65 -20.41
CA ALA A 371 -0.39 52.10 -20.54
C ALA A 371 -1.05 51.72 -19.20
N ASP A 372 -0.24 51.36 -18.19
CA ASP A 372 -0.72 50.98 -16.85
C ASP A 372 -0.89 52.19 -15.91
N LEU A 373 -0.47 53.39 -16.36
CA LEU A 373 -0.61 54.62 -15.57
C LEU A 373 -2.09 55.07 -15.50
N PRO A 374 -2.62 55.37 -14.31
CA PRO A 374 -3.93 55.99 -14.16
C PRO A 374 -4.09 57.25 -15.01
N ALA A 375 -5.30 57.50 -15.52
CA ALA A 375 -5.59 58.69 -16.33
C ALA A 375 -5.33 60.00 -15.57
N ASP A 376 -5.46 59.97 -14.24
CA ASP A 376 -5.15 61.08 -13.33
C ASP A 376 -3.69 61.09 -12.84
N ALA A 377 -2.81 60.15 -13.24
CA ALA A 377 -1.43 60.06 -12.73
C ALA A 377 -0.62 61.36 -12.87
N SER A 378 -0.93 62.17 -13.88
CA SER A 378 -0.26 63.46 -14.10
C SER A 378 -0.65 64.55 -13.08
N SER A 379 -1.76 64.38 -12.33
CA SER A 379 -2.19 65.29 -11.25
C SER A 379 -1.19 65.32 -10.09
N LEU A 380 -0.55 64.18 -9.83
CA LEU A 380 0.23 63.89 -8.61
C LEU A 380 -0.60 63.92 -7.32
N ASP A 381 -1.90 63.62 -7.42
CA ASP A 381 -2.78 63.46 -6.26
C ASP A 381 -2.67 62.06 -5.64
N GLU A 382 -3.13 61.93 -4.39
CA GLU A 382 -3.13 60.67 -3.64
C GLU A 382 -3.98 59.55 -4.31
N SER A 383 -4.95 59.91 -5.15
CA SER A 383 -5.74 58.96 -5.94
C SER A 383 -4.88 58.17 -6.93
N ALA A 384 -3.85 58.78 -7.52
CA ALA A 384 -2.99 58.12 -8.50
C ALA A 384 -2.13 57.02 -7.86
N VAL A 385 -1.53 57.32 -6.71
CA VAL A 385 -0.71 56.34 -5.97
C VAL A 385 -1.56 55.24 -5.32
N ARG A 386 -2.81 55.53 -4.91
CA ARG A 386 -3.75 54.49 -4.45
C ARG A 386 -4.12 53.51 -5.56
N GLN A 387 -4.53 54.00 -6.74
CA GLN A 387 -4.87 53.12 -7.88
C GLN A 387 -3.72 52.19 -8.29
N LEU A 388 -2.49 52.71 -8.29
CA LEU A 388 -1.29 51.92 -8.57
C LEU A 388 -0.93 50.95 -7.43
N ALA A 389 -1.19 51.31 -6.16
CA ALA A 389 -1.04 50.40 -5.03
C ALA A 389 -2.06 49.25 -5.08
N ASP A 390 -3.33 49.56 -5.38
CA ASP A 390 -4.40 48.59 -5.56
C ASP A 390 -4.09 47.61 -6.72
N LEU A 391 -3.55 48.14 -7.85
CA LEU A 391 -3.08 47.34 -8.99
C LEU A 391 -1.93 46.40 -8.62
N CYS A 392 -1.04 46.81 -7.70
CA CYS A 392 0.02 45.97 -7.15
C CYS A 392 -0.43 45.01 -6.04
N GLY A 393 -1.73 44.95 -5.71
CA GLY A 393 -2.25 44.17 -4.58
C GLY A 393 -1.75 44.65 -3.22
N PHE A 394 -1.25 45.89 -3.13
CA PHE A 394 -0.68 46.43 -1.91
C PHE A 394 -1.76 46.88 -0.92
N THR A 395 -1.51 46.62 0.37
CA THR A 395 -2.38 47.02 1.48
C THR A 395 -1.56 47.63 2.62
N GLY A 396 -2.22 48.21 3.63
CA GLY A 396 -1.50 48.79 4.77
C GLY A 396 -0.74 50.07 4.42
N MET A 397 -1.29 50.91 3.53
CA MET A 397 -0.77 52.25 3.23
C MET A 397 -0.79 53.12 4.50
N THR A 398 0.37 53.66 4.88
CA THR A 398 0.55 54.43 6.13
C THR A 398 0.91 55.89 5.90
N GLN A 399 1.54 56.22 4.76
CA GLN A 399 2.05 57.56 4.48
C GLN A 399 1.89 57.94 3.00
N THR A 400 1.66 59.23 2.78
CA THR A 400 1.71 59.89 1.48
C THR A 400 2.60 61.13 1.60
N LEU A 401 3.54 61.29 0.68
CA LEU A 401 4.50 62.38 0.65
C LEU A 401 4.53 63.04 -0.73
N THR A 402 4.52 64.37 -0.75
CA THR A 402 4.68 65.17 -1.98
C THR A 402 5.99 65.96 -1.97
N GLN A 403 6.35 66.47 -3.15
CA GLN A 403 7.53 67.33 -3.36
C GLN A 403 7.59 68.58 -2.45
N ASP A 404 6.47 69.02 -1.87
CA ASP A 404 6.44 70.17 -0.94
C ASP A 404 6.66 69.78 0.53
N GLN A 405 6.61 68.48 0.85
CA GLN A 405 6.74 67.92 2.21
C GLN A 405 8.08 67.23 2.46
N VAL A 406 8.79 66.81 1.40
CA VAL A 406 10.02 66.01 1.50
C VAL A 406 11.21 66.80 2.06
N VAL A 407 11.95 66.17 2.97
CA VAL A 407 13.23 66.70 3.47
C VAL A 407 14.37 66.26 2.54
N VAL A 408 14.76 67.12 1.60
CA VAL A 408 15.89 66.88 0.70
C VAL A 408 17.23 67.12 1.43
N PRO A 409 18.14 66.13 1.54
CA PRO A 409 19.48 66.31 2.09
C PRO A 409 20.29 67.41 1.39
N SER A 410 21.11 68.14 2.13
CA SER A 410 21.89 69.30 1.63
C SER A 410 22.93 68.95 0.55
N ASN A 411 23.27 67.67 0.37
CA ASN A 411 24.16 67.18 -0.67
C ASN A 411 23.43 66.86 -2.00
N LEU A 412 22.10 66.82 -2.03
CA LEU A 412 21.31 66.59 -3.25
C LEU A 412 20.86 67.93 -3.87
N ARG A 413 20.82 67.99 -5.20
CA ARG A 413 20.28 69.16 -5.92
C ARG A 413 18.77 68.99 -6.09
N LYS A 414 17.99 69.99 -5.68
CA LYS A 414 16.55 70.04 -5.99
C LYS A 414 16.36 70.06 -7.51
N SER A 415 15.61 69.08 -8.02
CA SER A 415 15.12 69.05 -9.40
C SER A 415 13.83 69.87 -9.54
N SER A 416 13.47 70.22 -10.78
CA SER A 416 12.14 70.73 -11.15
C SER A 416 11.07 69.63 -11.19
N ALA A 417 11.47 68.36 -11.08
CA ALA A 417 10.54 67.23 -11.03
C ALA A 417 9.61 67.31 -9.81
N ARG A 418 8.30 67.18 -10.08
CA ARG A 418 7.26 67.07 -9.04
C ARG A 418 6.91 65.60 -8.85
N PHE A 419 6.56 65.20 -7.63
CA PHE A 419 6.19 63.81 -7.37
C PHE A 419 5.15 63.69 -6.25
N VAL A 420 4.52 62.51 -6.22
CA VAL A 420 3.79 61.96 -5.07
C VAL A 420 4.28 60.54 -4.80
N CYS A 421 4.53 60.21 -3.55
CA CYS A 421 5.00 58.92 -3.08
C CYS A 421 4.02 58.39 -2.03
N ALA A 422 3.53 57.17 -2.19
CA ALA A 422 2.87 56.41 -1.13
C ALA A 422 3.85 55.40 -0.52
N TYR A 423 3.69 55.12 0.76
CA TYR A 423 4.40 54.07 1.49
C TYR A 423 3.42 53.27 2.35
N GLY A 424 3.68 51.98 2.49
CA GLY A 424 2.90 51.09 3.34
C GLY A 424 3.64 49.81 3.72
N GLU A 425 2.99 49.01 4.55
CA GLU A 425 3.58 47.81 5.15
C GLU A 425 2.66 46.60 5.07
N MET A 426 3.23 45.43 4.75
CA MET A 426 2.55 44.16 4.64
C MET A 426 3.37 43.08 5.38
N GLY A 427 3.10 42.93 6.68
CA GLY A 427 3.88 42.06 7.56
C GLY A 427 5.33 42.53 7.70
N ASP A 428 6.28 41.65 7.41
CA ASP A 428 7.73 41.93 7.44
C ASP A 428 8.25 42.70 6.21
N TYR A 429 7.35 43.07 5.29
CA TYR A 429 7.66 43.78 4.05
C TYR A 429 7.13 45.20 4.11
N CYS A 430 7.81 46.09 3.39
CA CYS A 430 7.29 47.41 3.09
C CYS A 430 7.38 47.67 1.58
N TRP A 431 6.48 48.53 1.12
CA TRP A 431 6.31 48.86 -0.28
C TRP A 431 6.20 50.37 -0.46
N SER A 432 6.48 50.83 -1.66
CA SER A 432 6.22 52.21 -2.06
C SER A 432 5.71 52.29 -3.49
N VAL A 433 4.94 53.35 -3.76
CA VAL A 433 4.48 53.68 -5.11
C VAL A 433 4.79 55.16 -5.34
N LEU A 434 5.64 55.44 -6.32
CA LEU A 434 6.14 56.77 -6.62
C LEU A 434 5.72 57.16 -8.03
N VAL A 435 4.98 58.27 -8.16
CA VAL A 435 4.65 58.89 -9.45
C VAL A 435 5.45 60.19 -9.56
N VAL A 436 6.24 60.31 -10.64
CA VAL A 436 7.13 61.45 -10.89
C VAL A 436 6.75 62.09 -12.22
N ARG A 437 6.58 63.42 -12.20
CA ARG A 437 6.39 64.26 -13.38
C ARG A 437 7.61 65.16 -13.56
N ASP A 438 8.34 64.94 -14.64
CA ASP A 438 9.50 65.73 -15.04
C ASP A 438 9.24 66.32 -16.43
N ALA A 439 9.12 67.64 -16.50
CA ALA A 439 8.51 68.38 -17.61
C ALA A 439 7.18 67.72 -18.04
N ASP A 440 7.05 67.37 -19.32
CA ASP A 440 5.83 66.76 -19.89
C ASP A 440 5.76 65.24 -19.70
N ARG A 441 6.78 64.59 -19.12
CA ARG A 441 6.85 63.14 -18.94
C ARG A 441 6.43 62.74 -17.53
N THR A 442 5.38 61.92 -17.44
CA THR A 442 5.01 61.19 -16.22
C THR A 442 5.62 59.79 -16.27
N ARG A 443 6.19 59.33 -15.16
CA ARG A 443 6.59 57.94 -14.92
C ARG A 443 6.08 57.50 -13.55
N ALA A 444 5.84 56.21 -13.37
CA ALA A 444 5.59 55.64 -12.05
C ALA A 444 6.48 54.43 -11.81
N ALA A 445 6.75 54.15 -10.54
CA ALA A 445 7.38 52.92 -10.11
C ALA A 445 6.74 52.40 -8.82
N ALA A 446 6.60 51.09 -8.71
CA ALA A 446 6.26 50.39 -7.49
C ALA A 446 7.49 49.63 -6.99
N THR A 447 7.67 49.54 -5.68
CA THR A 447 8.76 48.76 -5.06
C THR A 447 8.22 47.94 -3.90
N CYS A 448 8.83 46.78 -3.65
CA CYS A 448 8.57 45.95 -2.46
C CYS A 448 9.89 45.33 -1.98
N ALA A 449 10.12 45.35 -0.67
CA ALA A 449 11.29 44.72 -0.06
C ALA A 449 11.01 44.34 1.41
N PRO A 450 11.77 43.38 1.99
CA PRO A 450 11.77 43.14 3.43
C PRO A 450 12.18 44.42 4.18
N LYS A 451 11.56 44.69 5.32
CA LYS A 451 11.89 45.84 6.18
C LYS A 451 13.37 45.88 6.56
N SER A 452 13.97 44.71 6.78
CA SER A 452 15.39 44.55 7.10
C SER A 452 16.37 45.00 6.02
N LEU A 453 15.91 45.24 4.78
CA LEU A 453 16.72 45.90 3.76
C LEU A 453 17.03 47.36 4.17
N TYR A 454 16.09 48.03 4.84
CA TYR A 454 16.17 49.44 5.19
C TYR A 454 16.92 49.70 6.50
N ASP A 455 17.10 48.69 7.37
CA ASP A 455 17.86 48.77 8.62
C ASP A 455 19.33 49.21 8.41
N ALA A 456 19.87 48.99 7.21
CA ALA A 456 21.23 49.39 6.83
C ALA A 456 21.36 50.90 6.49
N TYR A 457 20.26 51.66 6.40
CA TYR A 457 20.24 53.04 5.91
C TYR A 457 20.09 54.07 7.04
N ASP A 458 20.89 55.12 6.97
CA ASP A 458 20.80 56.28 7.86
C ASP A 458 19.60 57.18 7.49
N LEU A 459 18.42 56.81 8.00
CA LEU A 459 17.17 57.55 7.81
C LEU A 459 17.17 58.93 8.51
N GLY A 460 18.14 59.24 9.37
CA GLY A 460 18.23 60.53 10.06
C GLY A 460 18.36 61.72 9.11
N LYS A 461 18.88 61.48 7.90
CA LYS A 461 18.97 62.48 6.81
C LYS A 461 17.64 62.72 6.07
N PHE A 462 16.68 61.82 6.26
CA PHE A 462 15.40 61.76 5.56
C PHE A 462 14.23 61.82 6.55
N ASN A 463 14.33 62.66 7.57
CA ASN A 463 13.28 62.84 8.60
C ASN A 463 12.87 61.53 9.33
N ASN A 464 13.77 60.54 9.40
CA ASN A 464 13.49 59.17 9.87
C ASN A 464 12.37 58.45 9.09
N SER A 465 12.18 58.79 7.81
CA SER A 465 11.11 58.32 6.94
C SER A 465 11.70 57.53 5.76
N ILE A 466 11.26 56.27 5.61
CA ILE A 466 11.59 55.46 4.43
C ILE A 466 10.97 56.09 3.17
N CYS A 467 9.77 56.66 3.27
CA CYS A 467 9.09 57.34 2.16
C CYS A 467 9.91 58.53 1.63
N ASP A 468 10.46 59.36 2.53
CA ASP A 468 11.34 60.50 2.20
C ASP A 468 12.64 60.01 1.54
N MET A 469 13.24 58.93 2.06
CA MET A 469 14.46 58.35 1.50
C MET A 469 14.23 57.84 0.07
N ILE A 470 13.18 57.03 -0.14
CA ILE A 470 12.85 56.46 -1.45
C ILE A 470 12.58 57.59 -2.45
N ALA A 471 11.75 58.57 -2.08
CA ALA A 471 11.44 59.70 -2.95
C ALA A 471 12.69 60.53 -3.28
N CYS A 472 13.58 60.78 -2.31
CA CYS A 472 14.79 61.55 -2.55
C CYS A 472 15.77 60.83 -3.49
N VAL A 473 16.05 59.54 -3.24
CA VAL A 473 17.01 58.77 -4.05
C VAL A 473 16.48 58.54 -5.46
N ASP A 474 15.19 58.25 -5.63
CA ASP A 474 14.61 58.03 -6.96
C ASP A 474 14.51 59.33 -7.79
N VAL A 475 14.20 60.46 -7.16
CA VAL A 475 13.94 61.73 -7.90
C VAL A 475 15.18 62.61 -8.04
N TYR A 476 16.08 62.63 -7.06
CA TYR A 476 17.21 63.58 -7.00
C TYR A 476 18.61 62.94 -7.13
N GLY A 477 18.72 61.61 -7.00
CA GLY A 477 19.98 60.84 -7.15
C GLY A 477 20.78 60.71 -5.87
#